data_AF-A0A966LGE4-F1
#
_entry.id   AF-A0A966LGE4-F1
#
_cell.length_a   1.000
_cell.length_b   1.000
_cell.length_c   1.000
_cell.angle_alpha   90.00
_cell.angle_beta   90.00
_cell.angle_gamma   90.00
#
_symmetry.space_group_name_H-M   'P 1'
#
loop_
_entity.id
_entity.type
_entity.pdbx_description
1 polymer ?
#
loop_
_entity_poly.entity_id
_entity_poly.type
_entity_poly.pdbx_seq_one_letter_code
_entity_poly.pdbx_strand_id
1 'polypeptide(L)'
;MPQFLTTTDADFEARFVALLGMKREDSPDVDAVVAQIIADVRARGDAAVLELTARFDRLDLTAAQMRFSADEIAAECAKVSPED
;
A
#
# COMPACT_ATOMS: atom_id res chain seq x y z
N MET A 1 1.83 -3.98 -23.08
CA MET A 1 2.09 -4.97 -24.15
C MET A 1 3.04 -6.02 -23.60
N PRO A 2 2.75 -7.33 -23.72
CA PRO A 2 3.68 -8.37 -23.26
C PRO A 2 4.96 -8.38 -24.10
N GLN A 3 6.12 -8.54 -23.45
CA GLN A 3 7.42 -8.71 -24.09
C GLN A 3 7.75 -10.20 -24.15
N PHE A 4 8.01 -10.74 -25.35
CA PHE A 4 8.40 -12.14 -25.54
C PHE A 4 9.90 -12.22 -25.85
N LEU A 5 10.63 -13.02 -25.07
CA LEU A 5 12.06 -13.26 -25.22
C LEU A 5 12.32 -14.76 -25.36
N THR A 6 13.25 -15.11 -26.26
CA THR A 6 13.71 -16.49 -26.46
C THR A 6 15.20 -16.58 -26.14
N THR A 7 15.61 -17.52 -25.30
CA THR A 7 17.00 -17.64 -24.83
C THR A 7 18.00 -18.02 -25.93
N THR A 8 17.52 -18.47 -27.08
CA THR A 8 18.33 -18.85 -28.25
C THR A 8 18.59 -17.70 -29.21
N ASP A 9 17.93 -16.56 -29.03
CA ASP A 9 18.13 -15.40 -29.90
C ASP A 9 19.52 -14.80 -29.65
N ALA A 10 20.23 -14.43 -30.73
CA ALA A 10 21.59 -13.88 -30.63
C ALA A 10 21.65 -12.55 -29.85
N ASP A 11 20.52 -11.85 -29.72
CA ASP A 11 20.36 -10.60 -28.98
C ASP A 11 19.63 -10.76 -27.65
N PHE A 12 19.39 -12.00 -27.19
CA PHE A 12 18.67 -12.30 -25.95
C PHE A 12 19.23 -11.52 -24.75
N GLU A 13 20.54 -11.57 -24.53
CA GLU A 13 21.18 -10.93 -23.38
C GLU A 13 20.94 -9.42 -23.38
N ALA A 14 21.10 -8.76 -24.54
CA ALA A 14 20.87 -7.33 -24.67
C ALA A 14 19.40 -6.95 -24.41
N ARG A 15 18.46 -7.75 -24.94
CA ARG A 15 17.01 -7.54 -24.74
C ARG A 15 16.56 -7.86 -23.32
N PHE A 16 17.18 -8.83 -22.67
CA PHE A 16 16.92 -9.21 -21.28
C PHE A 16 17.44 -8.16 -20.31
N VAL A 17 18.65 -7.65 -20.52
CA VAL A 17 19.20 -6.51 -19.76
C VAL A 17 18.32 -5.27 -19.94
N ALA A 18 17.86 -4.99 -21.16
CA ALA A 18 16.92 -3.89 -21.41
C ALA A 18 15.60 -4.09 -20.65
N LEU A 19 15.03 -5.29 -20.64
CA LEU A 19 13.81 -5.61 -19.89
C LEU A 19 14.00 -5.47 -18.37
N LEU A 20 15.13 -5.91 -17.82
CA LEU A 20 15.44 -5.75 -16.40
C LEU A 20 15.71 -4.29 -16.03
N GLY A 21 16.30 -3.53 -16.96
CA GLY A 21 16.55 -2.09 -16.84
C GLY A 21 15.31 -1.23 -17.08
N MET A 22 14.24 -1.79 -17.66
CA MET A 22 12.89 -1.23 -17.63
C MET A 22 12.37 -1.35 -16.19
N LYS A 23 12.95 -0.55 -15.28
CA LYS A 23 12.38 -0.28 -13.98
C LYS A 23 10.90 0.04 -14.20
N ARG A 24 10.04 -0.69 -13.48
CA ARG A 24 8.74 -0.16 -13.08
C ARG A 24 9.09 1.13 -12.35
N GLU A 25 8.66 2.25 -12.92
CA GLU A 25 8.98 3.61 -12.48
C GLU A 25 9.28 3.63 -10.97
N ASP A 26 10.50 4.03 -10.60
CA ASP A 26 10.64 4.74 -9.34
C ASP A 26 9.57 5.83 -9.43
N SER A 27 8.53 5.78 -8.62
CA SER A 27 7.49 6.81 -8.61
C SER A 27 7.94 7.88 -7.62
N PRO A 28 8.76 8.87 -8.01
CA PRO A 28 9.14 9.98 -7.12
C PRO A 28 7.89 10.69 -6.56
N ASP A 29 6.77 10.59 -7.29
CA ASP A 29 5.46 11.06 -6.86
C ASP A 29 4.98 10.34 -5.58
N VAL A 30 5.21 9.03 -5.45
CA VAL A 30 4.83 8.27 -4.24
C VAL A 30 5.72 8.67 -3.07
N ASP A 31 7.03 8.80 -3.28
CA ASP A 31 7.96 9.20 -2.23
C ASP A 31 7.61 10.60 -1.67
N ALA A 32 7.32 11.55 -2.56
CA ALA A 32 6.90 12.90 -2.17
C ALA A 32 5.56 12.89 -1.42
N VAL A 33 4.59 12.09 -1.87
CA VAL A 33 3.28 11.95 -1.21
C VAL A 33 3.42 11.34 0.17
N VAL A 34 4.21 10.27 0.32
CA VAL A 34 4.44 9.62 1.62
C VAL A 34 5.18 10.55 2.58
N ALA A 35 6.18 11.29 2.10
CA ALA A 35 6.87 12.30 2.91
C ALA A 35 5.90 13.37 3.43
N GLN A 36 4.97 13.83 2.60
CA GLN A 36 3.94 14.79 3.02
C GLN A 36 2.98 14.20 4.04
N ILE A 37 2.53 12.96 3.86
CA ILE A 37 1.67 12.26 4.82
C ILE A 37 2.35 12.18 6.20
N ILE A 38 3.63 11.79 6.24
CA ILE A 38 4.39 11.70 7.49
C ILE A 38 4.52 13.09 8.15
N ALA A 39 4.81 14.12 7.37
CA ALA A 39 4.92 15.49 7.88
C ALA A 39 3.60 15.98 8.47
N ASP A 40 2.48 15.74 7.78
CA ASP A 40 1.14 16.12 8.22
C ASP A 40 0.74 15.41 9.52
N VAL A 41 0.96 14.10 9.60
CA VAL A 41 0.67 13.32 10.81
C VAL A 41 1.53 13.78 11.98
N ARG A 42 2.81 14.11 11.77
CA ARG A 42 3.67 14.68 12.81
C ARG A 42 3.19 16.04 13.30
N ALA A 43 2.67 16.87 12.41
CA ALA A 43 2.23 18.23 12.75
C ALA A 43 0.82 18.28 13.36
N ARG A 44 -0.10 17.42 12.90
CA ARG A 44 -1.54 17.50 13.20
C ARG A 44 -2.08 16.28 13.96
N GLY A 45 -1.29 15.21 14.10
CA GLY A 45 -1.68 13.99 14.81
C GLY A 45 -2.95 13.34 14.22
N ASP A 46 -3.86 12.95 15.10
CA ASP A 46 -5.11 12.24 14.77
C ASP A 46 -5.95 12.94 13.70
N ALA A 47 -5.95 14.28 13.67
CA ALA A 47 -6.72 15.02 12.67
C ALA A 47 -6.24 14.72 11.24
N ALA A 48 -4.92 14.60 11.02
CA ALA A 48 -4.39 14.20 9.72
C ALA A 48 -4.70 12.73 9.42
N VAL A 49 -4.62 11.85 10.42
CA VAL A 49 -4.94 10.42 10.24
C VAL A 49 -6.39 10.24 9.79
N LEU A 50 -7.34 10.88 10.48
CA LEU A 50 -8.77 10.79 10.16
C LEU A 50 -9.09 11.33 8.76
N GLU A 51 -8.50 12.46 8.37
CA GLU A 51 -8.66 13.03 7.03
C GLU A 51 -8.14 12.10 5.93
N LEU A 52 -6.96 11.50 6.15
CA LEU A 52 -6.35 10.58 5.19
C LEU A 52 -7.11 9.26 5.11
N THR A 53 -7.64 8.75 6.22
CA THR A 53 -8.53 7.58 6.26
C THR A 53 -9.82 7.84 5.48
N ALA A 54 -10.45 9.00 5.66
CA ALA A 54 -11.63 9.38 4.87
C ALA A 54 -11.31 9.46 3.36
N ARG A 55 -10.12 9.93 3.00
CA ARG A 55 -9.69 10.08 1.60
C ARG A 55 -9.36 8.74 0.93
N PHE A 56 -8.52 7.93 1.55
CA PHE A 56 -7.95 6.73 0.92
C PHE A 56 -8.79 5.48 1.16
N ASP A 57 -9.36 5.34 2.37
CA ASP A 57 -10.12 4.17 2.78
C ASP A 57 -11.63 4.38 2.64
N ARG A 58 -12.06 5.62 2.38
CA ARG A 58 -13.47 6.04 2.25
C ARG A 58 -14.28 5.76 3.52
N LEU A 59 -13.62 5.88 4.67
CA LEU A 59 -14.20 5.63 5.98
C LEU A 59 -14.18 6.89 6.82
N ASP A 60 -15.35 7.33 7.28
CA ASP A 60 -15.49 8.47 8.18
C ASP A 60 -15.47 8.00 9.63
N LEU A 61 -14.50 8.47 10.41
CA LEU A 61 -14.24 8.05 11.78
C LEU A 61 -14.05 9.25 12.70
N THR A 62 -14.34 9.05 13.97
CA THR A 62 -13.85 9.89 15.07
C THR A 62 -12.60 9.26 15.70
N ALA A 63 -11.83 10.05 16.44
CA ALA A 63 -10.61 9.55 17.11
C ALA A 63 -10.87 8.37 18.06
N ALA A 64 -12.04 8.34 18.70
CA ALA A 64 -12.46 7.25 19.58
C ALA A 64 -12.72 5.92 18.84
N GLN A 65 -12.97 5.97 17.53
CA GLN A 65 -13.29 4.80 16.70
C GLN A 65 -12.06 4.23 15.97
N MET A 66 -10.90 4.88 16.05
CA MET A 66 -9.67 4.39 15.38
C MET A 66 -9.17 3.06 15.97
N ARG A 67 -9.49 2.79 17.23
CA ARG A 67 -9.03 1.58 17.94
C ARG A 67 -10.21 0.63 18.18
N PHE A 68 -10.08 -0.60 17.69
CA PHE A 68 -10.95 -1.69 18.10
C PHE A 68 -10.74 -2.03 19.59
N SER A 69 -11.83 -2.23 20.30
CA SER A 69 -11.83 -2.72 21.67
C SER A 69 -11.45 -4.21 21.73
N ALA A 70 -10.99 -4.65 22.90
CA ALA A 70 -10.70 -6.06 23.12
C ALA A 70 -11.95 -6.94 22.96
N ASP A 71 -13.11 -6.41 23.34
CA ASP A 71 -14.39 -7.12 23.27
C ASP A 71 -14.86 -7.30 21.83
N GLU A 72 -14.72 -6.28 20.97
CA GLU A 72 -15.01 -6.40 19.54
C GLU A 72 -14.12 -7.46 18.88
N ILE A 73 -12.82 -7.46 19.18
CA ILE A 73 -11.89 -8.46 18.65
C ILE A 73 -12.30 -9.86 19.10
N ALA A 74 -12.58 -10.06 20.40
CA ALA A 74 -12.98 -11.35 20.92
C ALA A 74 -14.31 -11.85 20.30
N ALA A 75 -15.26 -10.95 20.10
CA ALA A 75 -16.55 -11.25 19.49
C ALA A 75 -16.41 -11.69 18.02
N GLU A 76 -15.54 -11.04 17.23
CA GLU A 76 -15.31 -11.44 15.84
C GLU A 76 -14.48 -12.74 15.75
N CYS A 77 -13.49 -12.93 16.61
CA CYS A 77 -12.74 -14.20 16.68
C CYS A 77 -13.64 -15.41 16.95
N ALA A 78 -14.65 -15.25 17.82
CA ALA A 78 -15.59 -16.34 18.14
C ALA A 78 -16.48 -16.77 16.96
N LYS A 79 -16.54 -15.99 15.88
CA LYS A 79 -17.31 -16.32 14.66
C LYS A 79 -16.53 -17.18 13.67
N VAL A 80 -15.22 -17.28 13.83
CA VAL A 80 -14.36 -18.10 12.95
C VAL A 80 -14.51 -19.57 13.35
N SER A 81 -14.76 -20.43 12.36
CA SER A 81 -14.94 -21.85 12.62
C SER A 81 -13.60 -22.55 12.84
N PRO A 82 -13.55 -23.72 13.51
CA PRO A 82 -12.30 -24.46 13.70
C PRO A 82 -11.66 -24.99 12.41
N GLU A 83 -12.37 -24.92 11.28
CA GLU A 83 -11.95 -25.48 9.99
C GLU A 83 -11.36 -24.41 9.03
N ASP A 84 -11.42 -23.13 9.41
CA ASP A 84 -10.77 -22.00 8.71
C ASP A 84 -9.33 -21.77 9.20
#